data_AF-A0A1N6QT11-F1
#
_entry.id   AF-A0A1N6QT11-F1
#
_cell.length_a   1.000
_cell.length_b   1.000
_cell.length_c   1.000
_cell.angle_alpha   90.00
_cell.angle_beta   90.00
_cell.angle_gamma   90.00
#
_symmetry.space_group_name_H-M   'P 1'
#
loop_
_entity.id
_entity.type
_entity.pdbx_description
1 polymer ?
#
loop_
_entity_poly.entity_id
_entity_poly.type
_entity_poly.pdbx_seq_one_letter_code
_entity_poly.pdbx_strand_id
1 'polypeptide(L)'
;MKSGVAFRWLPYVGFAGLLGGAAAAFWIAPPRTSAEWAAWIQAASVLLALCLALRLQYAAGRQAARQADQVATLFAANMHWVFRELSDACIKRAWADFAVHRRVLQEVLAQGREVSLQQIDGSGLAMVTSLRAMAVEGLEMVASHTPQGDWHQLHRYFEKRLPSIAGWLALYGHPPENSGPTDYQGLRTSFGQFG
;
A
#
# COMPACT_ATOMS: atom_id res chain seq x y z
N MET A 1 1.25 -24.65 4.18
CA MET A 1 1.22 -23.98 5.51
C MET A 1 2.25 -24.63 6.43
N LYS A 2 3.32 -23.91 6.78
CA LYS A 2 4.28 -24.07 7.92
C LYS A 2 5.68 -23.55 7.54
N SER A 3 5.79 -22.33 7.01
CA SER A 3 7.06 -21.66 6.75
C SER A 3 7.24 -20.35 7.55
N GLY A 4 6.26 -19.99 8.39
CA GLY A 4 6.28 -18.76 9.19
C GLY A 4 6.93 -18.88 10.57
N VAL A 5 7.21 -20.09 11.06
CA VAL A 5 7.76 -20.29 12.42
C VAL A 5 9.28 -20.23 12.41
N ALA A 6 9.95 -20.86 11.43
CA ALA A 6 11.42 -20.89 11.37
C ALA A 6 12.04 -19.48 11.18
N PHE A 7 11.40 -18.62 10.38
CA PHE A 7 11.89 -17.27 10.10
C PHE A 7 11.73 -16.29 11.28
N ARG A 8 10.83 -16.60 12.23
CA ARG A 8 10.59 -15.77 13.41
C ARG A 8 11.68 -15.93 14.49
N TRP A 9 12.38 -17.06 14.48
CA TRP A 9 13.42 -17.39 15.47
C TRP A 9 14.85 -17.14 14.98
N LEU A 10 15.06 -17.01 13.67
CA LEU A 10 16.36 -16.69 13.06
C LEU A 10 17.09 -15.49 13.71
N PRO A 11 16.44 -14.35 14.00
CA PRO A 11 17.13 -13.26 14.70
C PRO A 11 17.45 -13.61 16.17
N TYR A 12 16.61 -14.40 16.84
CA TYR A 12 16.83 -14.80 18.23
C TYR A 12 17.96 -15.84 18.38
N VAL A 13 18.09 -16.77 17.43
CA VAL A 13 19.16 -17.78 17.42
C VAL A 13 20.51 -17.14 17.09
N GLY A 14 20.55 -16.22 16.12
CA GLY A 14 21.75 -15.43 15.82
C GLY A 14 22.18 -14.54 16.98
N PHE A 15 21.20 -13.92 17.68
CA PHE A 15 21.44 -13.07 18.84
C PHE A 15 21.93 -13.86 20.07
N ALA A 16 21.34 -15.03 20.33
CA ALA A 16 21.80 -15.93 21.38
C ALA A 16 23.22 -16.46 21.10
N GLY A 17 23.55 -16.73 19.83
CA GLY A 17 24.91 -17.09 19.40
C GLY A 17 25.91 -15.96 19.59
N LEU A 18 25.55 -14.72 19.23
CA LEU A 18 26.40 -13.53 19.41
C LEU A 18 26.65 -13.19 20.89
N LEU A 19 25.58 -13.20 21.71
CA LEU A 19 25.70 -12.98 23.15
C LEU A 19 26.44 -14.13 23.84
N GLY A 20 26.19 -15.37 23.44
CA GLY A 20 26.89 -16.54 23.93
C GLY A 20 28.39 -16.50 23.58
N GLY A 21 28.72 -16.09 22.35
CA GLY A 21 30.11 -15.89 21.91
C GLY A 21 30.82 -14.75 22.66
N ALA A 22 30.13 -13.62 22.88
CA ALA A 22 30.66 -12.50 23.66
C ALA A 22 30.89 -12.88 25.14
N ALA A 23 29.94 -13.61 25.74
CA ALA A 23 30.05 -14.11 27.11
C ALA A 23 31.17 -15.16 27.25
N ALA A 24 31.31 -16.07 26.28
CA ALA A 24 32.39 -17.04 26.26
C ALA A 24 33.77 -16.37 26.10
N ALA A 25 33.89 -15.37 25.22
CA ALA A 25 35.14 -14.62 25.05
C ALA A 25 35.48 -13.79 26.30
N PHE A 26 34.48 -13.21 26.98
CA PHE A 26 34.68 -12.52 28.25
C PHE A 26 35.12 -13.48 29.38
N TRP A 27 34.62 -14.71 29.39
CA TRP A 27 35.03 -15.75 30.36
C TRP A 27 36.47 -16.24 30.13
N ILE A 28 36.87 -16.37 28.86
CA ILE A 28 38.20 -16.87 28.48
C ILE A 28 39.27 -15.78 28.64
N ALA A 29 38.94 -14.52 28.35
CA ALA A 29 39.87 -13.39 28.40
C ALA A 29 39.23 -12.20 29.15
N PRO A 30 39.15 -12.26 30.50
CA PRO A 30 38.57 -11.17 31.28
C PRO A 30 39.47 -9.93 31.20
N PRO A 31 38.91 -8.72 30.98
CA PRO A 31 39.68 -7.50 30.85
C PRO A 31 40.41 -7.19 32.17
N ARG A 32 41.73 -6.99 32.07
CA ARG A 32 42.63 -6.69 33.20
C ARG A 32 43.06 -5.23 33.20
N THR A 33 42.89 -4.52 32.08
CA THR A 33 43.31 -3.13 31.90
C THR A 33 42.14 -2.22 31.48
N SER A 34 42.26 -0.93 31.76
CA SER A 34 41.24 0.07 31.39
C SER A 34 41.02 0.18 29.87
N ALA A 35 42.05 -0.08 29.06
CA ALA A 35 41.95 -0.10 27.60
C ALA A 35 41.12 -1.30 27.09
N GLU A 36 41.28 -2.47 27.70
CA GLU A 36 40.47 -3.66 27.35
C GLU A 36 39.00 -3.47 27.74
N TRP A 37 38.73 -2.80 28.87
CA TRP A 37 37.38 -2.40 29.26
C TRP A 37 36.74 -1.46 28.24
N ALA A 38 37.48 -0.48 27.74
CA ALA A 38 36.98 0.43 26.70
C ALA A 38 36.63 -0.33 25.40
N ALA A 39 37.49 -1.27 24.99
CA ALA A 39 37.23 -2.11 23.81
C ALA A 39 35.98 -2.98 23.98
N TRP A 40 35.75 -3.55 25.17
CA TRP A 40 34.55 -4.32 25.47
C TRP A 40 33.27 -3.49 25.45
N ILE A 41 33.30 -2.30 26.06
CA ILE A 41 32.16 -1.36 26.03
C ILE A 41 31.86 -0.97 24.59
N GLN A 42 32.89 -0.65 23.79
CA GLN A 42 32.73 -0.28 22.39
C GLN A 42 32.14 -1.43 21.55
N ALA A 43 32.63 -2.66 21.73
CA ALA A 43 32.08 -3.84 21.07
C ALA A 43 30.62 -4.09 21.45
N ALA A 44 30.27 -3.96 22.74
CA ALA A 44 28.90 -4.09 23.21
C ALA A 44 27.99 -2.99 22.63
N SER A 45 28.46 -1.75 22.55
CA SER A 45 27.71 -0.64 21.94
C SER A 45 27.45 -0.85 20.45
N VAL A 46 28.42 -1.37 19.70
CA VAL A 46 28.26 -1.68 18.26
C VAL A 46 27.24 -2.80 18.06
N LEU A 47 27.28 -3.87 18.87
CA LEU A 47 26.30 -4.95 18.82
C LEU A 47 24.89 -4.46 19.17
N LEU A 48 24.76 -3.60 20.17
CA LEU A 48 23.49 -2.98 20.53
C LEU A 48 22.95 -2.11 19.39
N ALA A 49 23.80 -1.28 18.77
CA ALA A 49 23.44 -0.43 17.65
C ALA A 49 22.97 -1.23 16.43
N LEU A 50 23.66 -2.33 16.09
CA LEU A 50 23.22 -3.26 15.03
C LEU A 50 21.87 -3.90 15.35
N CYS A 51 21.65 -4.31 16.59
CA CYS A 51 20.37 -4.88 17.02
C CYS A 51 19.23 -3.85 16.92
N LEU A 52 19.48 -2.62 17.33
CA LEU A 52 18.53 -1.51 17.20
C LEU A 52 18.23 -1.20 15.73
N ALA A 53 19.26 -1.15 14.88
CA ALA A 53 19.11 -0.91 13.45
C ALA A 53 18.26 -2.02 12.78
N LEU A 54 18.52 -3.29 13.07
CA LEU A 54 17.72 -4.40 12.55
C LEU A 54 16.26 -4.34 13.04
N ARG A 55 16.05 -4.00 14.32
CA ARG A 55 14.69 -3.84 14.87
C ARG A 55 13.96 -2.69 14.20
N LEU A 56 14.64 -1.56 13.97
CA LEU A 56 14.08 -0.40 13.28
C LEU A 56 13.74 -0.72 11.83
N GLN A 57 14.63 -1.42 11.10
CA GLN A 57 14.35 -1.88 9.74
C GLN A 57 13.15 -2.82 9.67
N TYR A 58 13.03 -3.75 10.62
CA TYR A 58 11.88 -4.65 10.69
C TYR A 58 10.58 -3.90 11.00
N ALA A 59 10.61 -2.94 11.93
CA ALA A 59 9.46 -2.09 12.24
C ALA A 59 9.06 -1.23 11.03
N ALA A 60 10.03 -0.61 10.37
CA ALA A 60 9.83 0.21 9.17
C ALA A 60 9.23 -0.61 8.02
N GLY A 61 9.70 -1.85 7.79
CA GLY A 61 9.13 -2.73 6.77
C GLY A 61 7.66 -3.07 7.03
N ARG A 62 7.28 -3.35 8.28
CA ARG A 62 5.87 -3.61 8.65
C ARG A 62 4.99 -2.37 8.56
N GLN A 63 5.55 -1.19 8.80
CA GLN A 63 4.84 0.07 8.67
C GLN A 63 4.63 0.43 7.19
N ALA A 64 5.67 0.24 6.36
CA ALA A 64 5.59 0.41 4.92
C ALA A 64 4.55 -0.51 4.27
N ALA A 65 4.49 -1.79 4.67
CA ALA A 65 3.48 -2.73 4.19
C ALA A 65 2.04 -2.27 4.53
N ARG A 66 1.81 -1.79 5.76
CA ARG A 66 0.49 -1.25 6.15
C ARG A 66 0.14 0.03 5.39
N GLN A 67 1.11 0.90 5.17
CA GLN A 67 0.90 2.12 4.37
C GLN A 67 0.56 1.76 2.93
N ALA A 68 1.25 0.78 2.34
CA ALA A 68 0.97 0.30 0.99
C ALA A 68 -0.44 -0.28 0.86
N ASP A 69 -0.90 -1.04 1.86
CA ASP A 69 -2.25 -1.60 1.92
C ASP A 69 -3.34 -0.51 2.08
N GLN A 70 -3.08 0.49 2.91
CA GLN A 70 -3.96 1.67 3.05
C GLN A 70 -4.07 2.45 1.75
N VAL A 71 -2.96 2.66 1.05
CA VAL A 71 -2.95 3.36 -0.25
C VAL A 71 -3.69 2.53 -1.31
N ALA A 72 -3.51 1.22 -1.33
CA ALA A 72 -4.24 0.33 -2.24
C ALA A 72 -5.75 0.36 -2.00
N THR A 73 -6.17 0.36 -0.73
CA THR A 73 -7.57 0.49 -0.32
C THR A 73 -8.15 1.85 -0.74
N LEU A 74 -7.41 2.94 -0.50
CA LEU A 74 -7.84 4.29 -0.90
C LEU A 74 -8.00 4.39 -2.43
N PHE A 75 -7.06 3.82 -3.18
CA PHE A 75 -7.18 3.73 -4.64
C PHE A 75 -8.43 2.97 -5.08
N ALA A 76 -8.74 1.83 -4.45
CA ALA A 76 -9.94 1.05 -4.72
C ALA A 76 -11.23 1.82 -4.40
N ALA A 77 -11.28 2.55 -3.29
CA ALA A 77 -12.42 3.37 -2.89
C ALA A 77 -12.66 4.51 -3.90
N ASN A 78 -11.60 5.21 -4.30
CA ASN A 78 -11.67 6.27 -5.30
C ASN A 78 -12.15 5.74 -6.66
N MET A 79 -11.62 4.58 -7.08
CA MET A 79 -12.06 3.89 -8.30
C MET A 79 -13.55 3.52 -8.26
N HIS A 80 -14.02 2.97 -7.14
CA HIS A 80 -15.43 2.63 -6.96
C HIS A 80 -16.33 3.87 -7.08
N TRP A 81 -15.97 4.95 -6.38
CA TRP A 81 -16.72 6.20 -6.40
C TRP A 81 -16.79 6.80 -7.80
N VAL A 82 -15.65 6.92 -8.50
CA VAL A 82 -15.61 7.48 -9.86
C VAL A 82 -16.42 6.65 -10.84
N PHE A 83 -16.36 5.32 -10.76
CA PHE A 83 -17.16 4.43 -11.61
C PHE A 83 -18.66 4.58 -11.33
N ARG A 84 -19.05 4.80 -10.06
CA ARG A 84 -20.45 5.05 -9.69
C ARG A 84 -20.94 6.36 -10.28
N GLU A 85 -20.17 7.43 -10.16
CA GLU A 85 -20.58 8.74 -10.68
C GLU A 85 -20.53 8.82 -12.21
N LEU A 86 -19.61 8.14 -12.86
CA LEU A 86 -19.63 7.99 -14.32
C LEU A 86 -20.88 7.22 -14.78
N SER A 87 -21.24 6.15 -14.07
CA SER A 87 -22.47 5.39 -14.36
C SER A 87 -23.72 6.25 -14.19
N ASP A 88 -23.81 7.01 -13.10
CA ASP A 88 -24.93 7.91 -12.81
C ASP A 88 -25.03 9.06 -13.82
N ALA A 89 -23.89 9.68 -14.17
CA ALA A 89 -23.83 10.68 -15.23
C ALA A 89 -24.29 10.13 -16.60
N CYS A 90 -24.01 8.85 -16.89
CA CYS A 90 -24.49 8.20 -18.10
C CYS A 90 -26.01 7.98 -18.08
N ILE A 91 -26.59 7.58 -16.94
CA ILE A 91 -28.05 7.45 -16.77
C ILE A 91 -28.73 8.81 -17.00
N LYS A 92 -28.19 9.86 -16.37
CA LYS A 92 -28.73 11.23 -16.45
C LYS A 92 -28.44 11.91 -17.80
N ARG A 93 -27.54 11.34 -18.61
CA ARG A 93 -27.00 11.95 -19.84
C ARG A 93 -26.44 13.35 -19.59
N ALA A 94 -25.84 13.54 -18.42
CA ALA A 94 -25.32 14.82 -17.96
C ALA A 94 -23.88 15.01 -18.43
N TRP A 95 -23.69 15.64 -19.59
CA TRP A 95 -22.37 15.81 -20.20
C TRP A 95 -21.36 16.58 -19.32
N ALA A 96 -21.82 17.62 -18.62
CA ALA A 96 -20.96 18.41 -17.74
C ALA A 96 -20.37 17.54 -16.61
N ASP A 97 -21.23 16.79 -15.92
CA ASP A 97 -20.81 15.88 -14.84
C ASP A 97 -19.93 14.76 -15.39
N PHE A 98 -20.30 14.17 -16.53
CA PHE A 98 -19.51 13.13 -17.18
C PHE A 98 -18.09 13.61 -17.52
N ALA A 99 -17.94 14.81 -18.08
CA ALA A 99 -16.64 15.38 -18.44
C ALA A 99 -15.76 15.65 -17.21
N VAL A 100 -16.36 16.03 -16.08
CA VAL A 100 -15.65 16.19 -14.80
C VAL A 100 -15.18 14.83 -14.28
N HIS A 101 -16.08 13.86 -14.14
CA HIS A 101 -15.73 12.54 -13.62
C HIS A 101 -14.75 11.78 -14.52
N ARG A 102 -14.75 12.04 -15.84
CA ARG A 102 -13.69 11.58 -16.75
C ARG A 102 -12.32 12.08 -16.35
N ARG A 103 -12.18 13.38 -16.03
CA ARG A 103 -10.91 13.97 -15.60
C ARG A 103 -10.49 13.40 -14.25
N VAL A 104 -11.43 13.25 -13.32
CA VAL A 104 -11.16 12.61 -12.03
C VAL A 104 -10.67 11.17 -12.21
N LEU A 105 -11.21 10.41 -13.16
CA LEU A 105 -10.70 9.07 -13.48
C LEU A 105 -9.24 9.10 -13.95
N GLN A 106 -8.87 10.08 -14.78
CA GLN A 106 -7.48 10.26 -15.24
C GLN A 106 -6.54 10.60 -14.08
N GLU A 107 -6.98 11.48 -13.17
CA GLU A 107 -6.21 11.87 -11.98
C GLU A 107 -6.02 10.71 -11.01
N VAL A 108 -7.09 9.97 -10.70
CA VAL A 108 -7.03 8.78 -9.84
C VAL A 108 -6.11 7.72 -10.44
N LEU A 109 -6.12 7.53 -11.76
CA LEU A 109 -5.22 6.59 -12.43
C LEU A 109 -3.76 7.06 -12.41
N ALA A 110 -3.51 8.36 -12.60
CA ALA A 110 -2.17 8.95 -12.52
C ALA A 110 -1.58 8.78 -11.12
N GLN A 111 -2.36 9.07 -10.07
CA GLN A 111 -2.00 8.83 -8.67
C GLN A 111 -1.78 7.35 -8.40
N GLY A 112 -2.67 6.51 -8.94
CA GLY A 112 -2.57 5.06 -8.86
C GLY A 112 -1.23 4.55 -9.37
N ARG A 113 -0.67 5.14 -10.43
CA ARG A 113 0.63 4.79 -11.03
C ARG A 113 1.82 5.09 -10.11
N GLU A 114 1.73 6.13 -9.28
CA GLU A 114 2.79 6.59 -8.38
C GLU A 114 2.87 5.77 -7.09
N VAL A 115 1.85 4.95 -6.79
CA VAL A 115 1.88 4.01 -5.67
C VAL A 115 3.01 3.00 -5.86
N SER A 116 3.92 2.93 -4.88
CA SER A 116 5.04 1.99 -4.85
C SER A 116 4.53 0.55 -4.78
N LEU A 117 4.36 -0.06 -5.96
CA LEU A 117 3.93 -1.46 -6.12
C LEU A 117 4.87 -2.46 -5.44
N GLN A 118 6.12 -2.07 -5.16
CA GLN A 118 7.15 -2.93 -4.59
C GLN A 118 6.87 -3.31 -3.13
N GLN A 119 6.00 -2.58 -2.43
CA GLN A 119 5.70 -2.78 -1.01
C GLN A 119 4.30 -3.37 -0.77
N ILE A 120 3.53 -3.64 -1.82
CA ILE A 120 2.19 -4.20 -1.72
C ILE A 120 2.28 -5.73 -1.75
N ASP A 121 1.60 -6.39 -0.81
CA ASP A 121 1.47 -7.86 -0.78
C ASP A 121 0.74 -8.39 -2.03
N GLY A 122 0.92 -9.68 -2.35
CA GLY A 122 0.46 -10.27 -3.61
C GLY A 122 -1.03 -10.08 -3.92
N SER A 123 -1.91 -10.12 -2.91
CA SER A 123 -3.34 -9.86 -3.10
C SER A 123 -3.64 -8.39 -3.38
N GLY A 124 -2.93 -7.47 -2.74
CA GLY A 124 -3.12 -6.03 -2.94
C GLY A 124 -2.61 -5.60 -4.30
N LEU A 125 -1.51 -6.20 -4.74
CA LEU A 125 -0.98 -6.03 -6.09
C LEU A 125 -1.99 -6.53 -7.15
N ALA A 126 -2.60 -7.69 -6.94
CA ALA A 126 -3.63 -8.22 -7.82
C ALA A 126 -4.86 -7.31 -7.91
N MET A 127 -5.30 -6.74 -6.78
CA MET A 127 -6.36 -5.74 -6.74
C MET A 127 -5.99 -4.48 -7.54
N VAL A 128 -4.86 -3.85 -7.22
CA VAL A 128 -4.43 -2.60 -7.87
C VAL A 128 -4.23 -2.80 -9.37
N THR A 129 -3.62 -3.91 -9.80
CA THR A 129 -3.43 -4.21 -11.23
C THR A 129 -4.77 -4.44 -11.94
N SER A 130 -5.70 -5.19 -11.33
CA SER A 130 -7.05 -5.41 -11.85
C SER A 130 -7.82 -4.09 -12.00
N LEU A 131 -7.78 -3.23 -10.98
CA LEU A 131 -8.43 -1.93 -10.98
C LEU A 131 -7.82 -0.98 -12.02
N ARG A 132 -6.49 -0.97 -12.17
CA ARG A 132 -5.81 -0.19 -13.22
C ARG A 132 -6.23 -0.65 -14.61
N ALA A 133 -6.34 -1.95 -14.85
CA ALA A 133 -6.79 -2.47 -16.14
C ALA A 133 -8.22 -2.01 -16.47
N MET A 134 -9.14 -2.06 -15.50
CA MET A 134 -10.50 -1.53 -15.67
C MET A 134 -10.52 -0.01 -15.90
N ALA A 135 -9.67 0.74 -15.18
CA ALA A 135 -9.57 2.19 -15.35
C ALA A 135 -9.10 2.57 -16.75
N VAL A 136 -8.08 1.88 -17.28
CA VAL A 136 -7.55 2.11 -18.63
C VAL A 136 -8.60 1.80 -19.68
N GLU A 137 -9.24 0.64 -19.60
CA GLU A 137 -10.33 0.25 -20.51
C GLU A 137 -11.48 1.28 -20.45
N GLY A 138 -11.89 1.70 -19.24
CA GLY A 138 -12.90 2.74 -19.05
C GLY A 138 -12.49 4.09 -19.65
N LEU A 139 -11.22 4.50 -19.50
CA LEU A 139 -10.72 5.74 -20.09
C LEU A 139 -10.72 5.69 -21.62
N GLU A 140 -10.38 4.57 -22.24
CA GLU A 140 -10.44 4.40 -23.69
C GLU A 140 -11.87 4.56 -24.22
N MET A 141 -12.84 3.95 -23.53
CA MET A 141 -14.26 4.09 -23.88
C MET A 141 -14.77 5.53 -23.70
N VAL A 142 -14.35 6.20 -22.64
CA VAL A 142 -14.78 7.57 -22.32
C VAL A 142 -14.06 8.63 -23.17
N ALA A 143 -12.82 8.36 -23.61
CA ALA A 143 -12.05 9.29 -24.44
C ALA A 143 -12.65 9.48 -25.84
N SER A 144 -13.22 8.41 -26.41
CA SER A 144 -13.89 8.41 -27.71
C SER A 144 -15.36 8.84 -27.65
N HIS A 145 -15.91 9.01 -26.44
CA HIS A 145 -17.32 9.34 -26.27
C HIS A 145 -17.62 10.82 -26.56
N THR A 146 -18.80 11.07 -27.11
CA THR A 146 -19.32 12.41 -27.46
C THR A 146 -20.72 12.59 -26.85
N PRO A 147 -21.24 13.83 -26.72
CA PRO A 147 -22.56 14.05 -26.11
C PRO A 147 -23.71 13.31 -26.81
N GLN A 148 -23.56 13.03 -28.11
CA GLN A 148 -24.51 12.30 -28.94
C GLN A 148 -24.20 10.80 -29.04
N GLY A 149 -23.17 10.33 -28.32
CA GLY A 149 -22.74 8.93 -28.34
C GLY A 149 -23.67 7.97 -27.61
N ASP A 150 -23.31 6.69 -27.60
CA ASP A 150 -24.08 5.65 -26.91
C ASP A 150 -23.84 5.67 -25.39
N TRP A 151 -24.66 6.44 -24.69
CA TRP A 151 -24.68 6.52 -23.23
C TRP A 151 -25.04 5.19 -22.56
N HIS A 152 -25.85 4.34 -23.21
CA HIS A 152 -26.27 3.06 -22.64
C HIS A 152 -25.14 2.02 -22.66
N GLN A 153 -24.26 2.07 -23.66
CA GLN A 153 -23.08 1.23 -23.69
C GLN A 153 -22.11 1.58 -22.56
N LEU A 154 -21.86 2.88 -22.33
CA LEU A 154 -21.00 3.33 -21.23
C LEU A 154 -21.58 3.02 -19.86
N HIS A 155 -22.87 3.28 -19.67
CA HIS A 155 -23.54 2.95 -18.41
C HIS A 155 -23.39 1.47 -18.07
N ARG A 156 -23.69 0.57 -19.03
CA ARG A 156 -23.54 -0.89 -18.84
C ARG A 156 -22.11 -1.29 -18.53
N TYR A 157 -21.12 -0.61 -19.12
CA TYR A 157 -19.72 -0.88 -18.81
C TYR A 157 -19.40 -0.56 -17.34
N PHE A 158 -19.71 0.65 -16.88
CA PHE A 158 -19.42 1.07 -15.51
C PHE A 158 -20.21 0.25 -14.48
N GLU A 159 -21.50 0.06 -14.72
CA GLU A 159 -22.39 -0.74 -13.87
C GLU A 159 -21.88 -2.17 -13.70
N LYS A 160 -21.44 -2.83 -14.79
CA LYS A 160 -20.92 -4.21 -14.73
C LYS A 160 -19.64 -4.33 -13.90
N ARG A 161 -18.83 -3.29 -13.81
CA ARG A 161 -17.54 -3.30 -13.08
C ARG A 161 -17.70 -2.95 -11.59
N LEU A 162 -18.74 -2.21 -11.21
CA LEU A 162 -18.96 -1.81 -9.81
C LEU A 162 -18.98 -2.97 -8.81
N PRO A 163 -19.68 -4.10 -9.04
CA PRO A 163 -19.66 -5.24 -8.11
C PRO A 163 -18.27 -5.86 -7.93
N SER A 164 -17.44 -5.84 -8.98
CA SER A 164 -16.07 -6.34 -8.91
C SER A 164 -15.20 -5.47 -8.03
N ILE A 165 -15.33 -4.15 -8.14
CA ILE A 165 -14.58 -3.19 -7.29
C ILE A 165 -15.09 -3.29 -5.85
N ALA A 166 -16.40 -3.40 -5.65
CA ALA A 166 -17.03 -3.62 -4.35
C ALA A 166 -16.56 -4.93 -3.70
N GLY A 167 -16.44 -6.00 -4.48
CA GLY A 167 -15.93 -7.29 -4.02
C GLY A 167 -14.48 -7.21 -3.52
N TRP A 168 -13.63 -6.49 -4.24
CA TRP A 168 -12.28 -6.17 -3.76
C TRP A 168 -12.33 -5.41 -2.44
N LEU A 169 -13.06 -4.30 -2.38
CA LEU A 169 -13.21 -3.49 -1.18
C LEU A 169 -13.73 -4.29 0.04
N ALA A 170 -14.71 -5.18 -0.17
CA ALA A 170 -15.25 -6.04 0.88
C ALA A 170 -14.23 -7.08 1.38
N LEU A 171 -13.40 -7.65 0.49
CA LEU A 171 -12.32 -8.57 0.88
C LEU A 171 -11.28 -7.90 1.79
N TYR A 172 -11.10 -6.59 1.68
CA TYR A 172 -10.22 -5.79 2.53
C TYR A 172 -10.94 -5.15 3.72
N GLY A 173 -12.23 -5.46 3.95
CA GLY A 173 -12.99 -4.96 5.10
C GLY A 173 -13.52 -3.53 4.96
N HIS A 174 -13.55 -2.99 3.74
CA HIS A 174 -13.95 -1.60 3.45
C HIS A 174 -15.15 -1.54 2.48
N PRO A 175 -16.35 -2.05 2.82
CA PRO A 175 -17.48 -2.10 1.89
C PRO A 175 -17.90 -0.69 1.41
N PRO A 176 -18.25 -0.54 0.12
CA PRO A 176 -18.48 0.76 -0.50
C PRO A 176 -19.73 1.50 -0.01
N GLU A 177 -20.66 0.84 0.68
CA GLU A 177 -21.87 1.47 1.25
C GLU A 177 -21.53 2.52 2.33
N ASN A 178 -20.36 2.40 2.97
CA ASN A 178 -19.83 3.37 3.92
C ASN A 178 -18.89 4.42 3.27
N SER A 179 -18.67 4.33 1.96
CA SER A 179 -17.67 5.12 1.23
C SER A 179 -18.34 6.23 0.43
N GLY A 180 -18.77 7.28 1.15
CA GLY A 180 -18.98 8.60 0.53
C GLY A 180 -17.69 9.14 -0.07
N PRO A 181 -17.72 10.26 -0.83
CA PRO A 181 -16.53 10.86 -1.44
C PRO A 181 -15.45 10.98 -0.37
N THR A 182 -14.45 10.10 -0.43
CA THR A 182 -13.40 10.06 0.58
C THR A 182 -12.66 11.38 0.39
N ASP A 183 -12.74 12.23 1.40
CA ASP A 183 -12.34 13.63 1.37
C ASP A 183 -11.22 13.89 0.36
N TYR A 184 -11.49 14.73 -0.64
CA TYR A 184 -10.47 15.28 -1.53
C TYR A 184 -9.32 15.94 -0.73
N GLN A 185 -9.53 16.25 0.55
CA GLN A 185 -8.47 16.66 1.49
C GLN A 185 -7.46 15.55 1.77
N GLY A 186 -7.89 14.29 1.93
CA GLY A 186 -7.02 13.15 2.18
C GLY A 186 -6.04 12.90 1.03
N LEU A 187 -6.45 13.14 -0.22
CA LEU A 187 -5.58 13.05 -1.40
C LEU A 187 -4.50 14.14 -1.43
N ARG A 188 -4.76 15.33 -0.86
CA ARG A 188 -3.76 16.41 -0.75
C ARG A 188 -2.88 16.27 0.50
N THR A 189 -3.41 15.76 1.61
CA THR A 189 -2.69 15.73 2.90
C THR A 189 -1.84 14.48 3.09
N SER A 190 -2.26 13.30 2.58
CA SER A 190 -1.50 12.05 2.79
C SER A 190 -0.21 11.95 1.97
N PHE A 191 -0.10 12.67 0.85
CA PHE A 191 1.11 12.74 0.03
C PHE A 191 1.94 14.01 0.23
N GLY A 192 1.35 15.09 0.77
CA GLY A 192 2.07 16.32 1.14
C GLY A 192 2.95 16.18 2.39
N GLN A 193 2.87 15.06 3.10
CA GLN A 193 3.65 14.79 4.33
C GLN A 193 4.87 13.88 4.08
N PHE A 194 5.13 13.50 2.82
CA PHE A 194 6.34 12.77 2.39
C PHE A 194 7.41 13.67 1.74
N GLY A 195 7.35 14.98 1.98
CA GLY A 195 8.38 15.97 1.60
C GLY A 195 9.17 16.46 2.80
#